data_AF-A0A8E2DVJ4-F1
#
_entry.id   AF-A0A8E2DVJ4-F1
#
_cell.length_a   1.000
_cell.length_b   1.000
_cell.length_c   1.000
_cell.angle_alpha   90.00
_cell.angle_beta   90.00
_cell.angle_gamma   90.00
#
_symmetry.space_group_name_H-M   'P 1'
#
loop_
_entity.id
_entity.type
_entity.pdbx_description
1 polymer ?
#
loop_
_entity_poly.entity_id
_entity_poly.type
_entity_poly.pdbx_seq_one_letter_code
_entity_poly.pdbx_strand_id
1 'polypeptide(L)'
;TIKELQQAVKALKAQLTIQTRESTVKIVLPEKFNSTKGKLRHFLTSIEMYLRINTRAFPTPQDNIMAASMYLKGDTLKWMQPYLRDYLNNHEDGSMRPETDVIFKSY
;
A
#
# COMPACT_ATOMS: atom_id res chain seq x y z
N THR A 1 14.04 41.28 -5.20
CA THR A 1 12.97 42.21 -4.74
C THR A 1 11.72 41.43 -4.36
N ILE A 2 10.79 42.00 -3.56
CA ILE A 2 9.53 41.32 -3.15
C ILE A 2 8.74 40.78 -4.36
N LYS A 3 8.83 41.46 -5.52
CA LYS A 3 8.20 41.02 -6.77
C LYS A 3 8.69 39.65 -7.27
N GLU A 4 9.99 39.38 -7.19
CA GLU A 4 10.57 38.11 -7.64
C GLU A 4 10.08 36.95 -6.77
N LEU A 5 9.99 37.17 -5.45
CA LEU A 5 9.46 36.18 -4.51
C LEU A 5 7.97 35.89 -4.78
N GLN A 6 7.17 36.91 -5.03
CA GLN A 6 5.76 36.73 -5.38
C GLN A 6 5.59 35.95 -6.69
N GLN A 7 6.45 36.20 -7.67
CA GLN A 7 6.43 35.50 -8.96
C GLN A 7 6.85 34.03 -8.82
N ALA A 8 7.88 33.74 -8.01
CA ALA A 8 8.30 32.38 -7.70
C ALA A 8 7.18 31.57 -7.03
N VAL A 9 6.51 32.15 -6.02
CA VAL A 9 5.38 31.48 -5.33
C VAL A 9 4.22 31.19 -6.30
N LYS A 10 3.91 32.13 -7.20
CA LYS A 10 2.85 31.93 -8.20
C LYS A 10 3.18 30.81 -9.18
N ALA A 11 4.44 30.74 -9.64
CA ALA A 11 4.91 29.68 -10.53
C ALA A 11 4.88 28.31 -9.85
N LEU A 12 5.32 28.22 -8.59
CA LEU A 12 5.25 27.00 -7.79
C LEU A 12 3.81 26.50 -7.60
N LYS A 13 2.88 27.40 -7.28
CA LYS A 13 1.45 27.05 -7.16
C LYS A 13 0.86 26.54 -8.48
N ALA A 14 1.25 27.14 -9.61
CA ALA A 14 0.81 26.68 -10.93
C ALA A 14 1.36 25.29 -11.26
N GLN A 15 2.63 25.01 -10.95
CA GLN A 15 3.24 23.69 -11.12
C GLN A 15 2.58 22.62 -10.25
N LEU A 16 2.28 22.93 -8.98
CA LEU A 16 1.53 22.05 -8.08
C LEU A 16 0.10 21.76 -8.60
N THR A 17 -0.55 22.75 -9.20
CA THR A 17 -1.90 22.59 -9.77
C THR A 17 -1.88 21.71 -11.03
N ILE A 18 -0.78 21.73 -11.80
CA ILE A 18 -0.62 20.88 -12.98
C ILE A 18 -0.26 19.44 -12.56
N GLN A 19 0.58 19.25 -11.54
CA GLN A 19 0.84 17.93 -10.96
C GLN A 19 -0.40 17.26 -10.38
N THR A 20 -1.34 18.03 -9.82
CA THR A 20 -2.58 17.48 -9.23
C THR A 20 -3.65 17.15 -10.28
N ARG A 21 -3.44 17.48 -11.56
CA ARG A 21 -4.32 17.11 -12.69
C ARG A 21 -3.87 15.83 -13.40
N GLU A 22 -3.25 14.90 -12.69
CA GLU A 22 -3.18 13.52 -13.18
C GLU A 22 -4.62 13.01 -13.33
N SER A 23 -5.03 12.69 -14.56
CA SER A 23 -6.31 12.07 -14.84
C SER A 23 -6.43 10.81 -13.98
N THR A 24 -7.40 10.81 -13.05
CA THR A 24 -7.64 9.68 -12.17
C THR A 24 -8.21 8.54 -13.00
N VAL A 25 -7.33 7.73 -13.59
CA VAL A 25 -7.69 6.43 -14.12
C VAL A 25 -8.30 5.67 -12.95
N LYS A 26 -9.59 5.37 -13.02
CA LYS A 26 -10.27 4.55 -12.02
C LYS A 26 -9.71 3.14 -12.12
N ILE A 27 -8.72 2.85 -11.29
CA ILE A 27 -8.15 1.51 -11.16
C ILE A 27 -9.21 0.64 -10.49
N VAL A 28 -9.53 -0.49 -11.12
CA VAL A 28 -10.44 -1.48 -10.54
C VAL A 28 -9.77 -2.08 -9.32
N LEU A 29 -10.47 -2.07 -8.18
CA LEU A 29 -9.98 -2.68 -6.96
C LEU A 29 -9.95 -4.22 -7.08
N PRO A 30 -8.91 -4.89 -6.56
CA PRO A 30 -8.86 -6.35 -6.49
C PRO A 30 -10.07 -6.99 -5.78
N GLU A 31 -10.44 -8.19 -6.21
CA GLU A 31 -11.46 -8.99 -5.52
C GLU A 31 -10.92 -9.51 -4.18
N LYS A 32 -11.75 -9.47 -3.12
CA LYS A 32 -11.36 -10.04 -1.82
C LYS A 32 -11.27 -11.57 -1.87
N PHE A 33 -10.21 -12.14 -1.29
CA PHE A 33 -9.92 -13.58 -1.28
C PHE A 33 -10.25 -14.26 0.05
N ASN A 34 -10.97 -15.40 -0.01
CA ASN A 34 -11.40 -16.24 1.11
C ASN A 34 -10.92 -17.69 1.00
N SER A 35 -9.72 -17.95 0.45
CA SER A 35 -9.24 -19.31 0.20
C SER A 35 -10.07 -20.12 -0.83
N THR A 36 -10.80 -19.46 -1.74
CA THR A 36 -11.53 -20.17 -2.80
C THR A 36 -10.56 -20.97 -3.68
N LYS A 37 -10.77 -22.29 -3.79
CA LYS A 37 -9.96 -23.20 -4.61
C LYS A 37 -9.93 -22.71 -6.08
N GLY A 38 -8.74 -22.75 -6.68
CA GLY A 38 -8.52 -22.32 -8.07
C GLY A 38 -8.41 -20.80 -8.29
N LYS A 39 -8.77 -19.95 -7.30
CA LYS A 39 -8.72 -18.48 -7.45
C LYS A 39 -7.44 -17.81 -6.95
N LEU A 40 -6.54 -18.54 -6.28
CA LEU A 40 -5.34 -17.96 -5.66
C LEU A 40 -4.44 -17.23 -6.66
N ARG A 41 -4.14 -17.85 -7.81
CA ARG A 41 -3.28 -17.22 -8.83
C ARG A 41 -3.88 -15.92 -9.35
N HIS A 42 -5.18 -15.93 -9.65
CA HIS A 42 -5.90 -14.74 -10.10
C HIS A 42 -5.83 -13.61 -9.06
N PHE A 43 -6.08 -13.95 -7.79
CA PHE A 43 -5.96 -13.00 -6.68
C PHE A 43 -4.57 -12.36 -6.62
N LEU A 44 -3.50 -13.17 -6.60
CA LEU A 44 -2.13 -12.67 -6.51
C LEU A 44 -1.77 -11.75 -7.67
N THR A 45 -2.12 -12.12 -8.91
CA THR A 45 -1.90 -11.26 -10.09
C THR A 45 -2.64 -9.93 -9.98
N SER A 46 -3.90 -9.95 -9.51
CA SER A 46 -4.67 -8.71 -9.35
C SER A 46 -4.08 -7.77 -8.29
N ILE A 47 -3.59 -8.33 -7.17
CA ILE A 47 -2.94 -7.56 -6.11
C ILE A 47 -1.61 -6.99 -6.59
N GLU A 48 -0.79 -7.78 -7.27
CA GLU A 48 0.49 -7.32 -7.82
C GLU A 48 0.31 -6.15 -8.79
N MET A 49 -0.68 -6.23 -9.70
CA MET A 49 -1.01 -5.13 -10.60
C MET A 49 -1.44 -3.88 -9.81
N TYR A 50 -2.33 -4.05 -8.83
CA TYR A 50 -2.81 -2.94 -8.01
C TYR A 50 -1.66 -2.23 -7.28
N LEU A 51 -0.75 -2.99 -6.65
CA LEU A 51 0.39 -2.43 -5.93
C LEU A 51 1.36 -1.70 -6.87
N ARG A 52 1.64 -2.28 -8.05
CA ARG A 52 2.52 -1.66 -9.06
C ARG A 52 1.98 -0.34 -9.61
N ILE A 53 0.66 -0.21 -9.73
CA ILE A 53 0.06 1.05 -10.18
C ILE A 53 0.05 2.09 -9.04
N ASN A 54 -0.07 1.64 -7.79
CA ASN A 54 -0.19 2.50 -6.61
C ASN A 54 1.12 2.61 -5.79
N THR A 55 2.29 2.52 -6.43
CA THR A 55 3.60 2.55 -5.75
C THR A 55 3.83 3.83 -4.95
N ARG A 56 3.30 4.97 -5.38
CA ARG A 56 3.35 6.22 -4.60
C ARG A 56 2.58 6.12 -3.28
N ALA A 57 1.51 5.33 -3.23
CA ALA A 57 0.71 5.11 -2.02
C ALA A 57 1.30 4.01 -1.11
N PHE A 58 2.06 3.07 -1.69
CA PHE A 58 2.67 1.95 -0.97
C PHE A 58 4.18 1.89 -1.26
N PRO A 59 4.97 2.82 -0.68
CA PRO A 59 6.38 2.97 -1.01
C PRO A 59 7.28 1.84 -0.49
N THR A 60 6.86 1.12 0.56
CA THR A 60 7.68 0.07 1.18
C THR A 60 7.14 -1.34 0.94
N PRO A 61 7.98 -2.39 1.01
CA PRO A 61 7.52 -3.77 1.02
C PRO A 61 6.48 -4.06 2.11
N GLN A 62 6.63 -3.43 3.28
CA GLN A 62 5.71 -3.57 4.40
C GLN A 62 4.34 -2.94 4.09
N ASP A 63 4.31 -1.79 3.41
CA ASP A 63 3.07 -1.18 2.91
C ASP A 63 2.35 -2.10 1.93
N ASN A 64 3.11 -2.78 1.07
CA ASN A 64 2.57 -3.77 0.13
C ASN A 64 1.94 -4.97 0.86
N ILE A 65 2.59 -5.49 1.90
CA ILE A 65 2.06 -6.59 2.73
C ILE A 65 0.76 -6.15 3.43
N MET A 66 0.74 -4.95 4.01
CA MET A 66 -0.46 -4.40 4.66
C MET A 66 -1.60 -4.18 3.67
N ALA A 67 -1.31 -3.57 2.52
CA ALA A 67 -2.29 -3.31 1.48
C ALA A 67 -2.88 -4.61 0.90
N ALA A 68 -2.04 -5.61 0.59
CA ALA A 68 -2.50 -6.92 0.15
C ALA A 68 -3.40 -7.60 1.18
N SER A 69 -3.06 -7.46 2.46
CA SER A 69 -3.83 -8.05 3.57
C SER A 69 -5.25 -7.48 3.71
N MET A 70 -5.50 -6.24 3.27
CA MET A 70 -6.85 -5.65 3.26
C MET A 70 -7.81 -6.35 2.31
N TYR A 71 -7.29 -7.11 1.34
CA TYR A 71 -8.07 -7.89 0.40
C TYR A 71 -8.25 -9.36 0.84
N LEU A 72 -7.77 -9.74 2.02
CA LEU A 72 -8.09 -11.04 2.61
C LEU A 72 -9.45 -10.98 3.34
N LYS A 73 -10.16 -12.10 3.37
CA LYS A 73 -11.40 -12.29 4.13
C LYS A 73 -11.52 -13.74 4.61
N GLY A 74 -12.44 -13.99 5.54
CA GLY A 74 -12.67 -15.34 6.06
C GLY A 74 -11.42 -15.91 6.74
N ASP A 75 -11.15 -17.19 6.51
CA ASP A 75 -10.09 -17.91 7.23
C ASP A 75 -8.69 -17.45 6.85
N THR A 76 -8.47 -16.96 5.61
CA THR A 76 -7.18 -16.37 5.22
C THR A 76 -6.87 -15.12 6.05
N LEU A 77 -7.88 -14.27 6.29
CA LEU A 77 -7.71 -13.08 7.12
C LEU A 77 -7.51 -13.45 8.60
N LYS A 78 -8.25 -14.44 9.11
CA LYS A 78 -8.05 -14.93 10.49
C LYS A 78 -6.62 -15.43 10.71
N TRP A 79 -6.04 -16.10 9.71
CA TRP A 79 -4.65 -16.54 9.76
C TRP A 79 -3.68 -15.35 9.74
N MET A 80 -3.91 -14.33 8.90
CA MET A 80 -3.00 -13.19 8.77
C MET A 80 -3.11 -12.16 9.92
N GLN A 81 -4.29 -12.05 10.54
CA GLN A 81 -4.60 -11.01 11.52
C GLN A 81 -3.63 -10.92 12.71
N PRO A 82 -3.19 -12.03 13.35
CA PRO A 82 -2.26 -11.94 14.47
C PRO A 82 -0.93 -11.28 14.09
N TYR A 83 -0.41 -11.56 12.88
CA TYR A 83 0.84 -10.96 12.39
C TYR A 83 0.66 -9.48 12.08
N LEU A 84 -0.47 -9.09 11.49
CA LEU A 84 -0.79 -7.67 11.26
C LEU A 84 -0.88 -6.90 12.57
N ARG A 85 -1.55 -7.46 13.58
CA ARG A 85 -1.69 -6.81 14.89
C ARG A 85 -0.35 -6.64 15.58
N ASP A 86 0.47 -7.67 15.55
CA ASP A 86 1.82 -7.64 16.11
C ASP A 86 2.70 -6.60 15.40
N TYR A 87 2.70 -6.59 14.06
CA TYR A 87 3.42 -5.57 13.29
C TYR A 87 2.95 -4.16 13.63
N LEU A 88 1.64 -3.89 13.59
CA LEU A 88 1.10 -2.55 13.85
C LEU A 88 1.42 -2.03 15.26
N ASN A 89 1.55 -2.92 16.24
CA ASN A 89 1.80 -2.52 17.62
C ASN A 89 3.30 -2.44 17.97
N ASN A 90 4.14 -3.30 17.36
CA ASN A 90 5.48 -3.61 17.86
C ASN A 90 6.60 -3.37 16.81
N HIS A 91 6.28 -2.86 15.62
CA HIS A 91 7.31 -2.67 14.57
C HIS A 91 8.33 -1.57 14.91
N GLU A 92 7.97 -0.58 15.72
CA GLU A 92 8.85 0.55 16.06
C GLU A 92 9.85 0.21 17.18
N ASP A 93 9.45 -0.62 18.15
CA ASP A 93 10.27 -0.97 19.31
C ASP A 93 11.09 -2.26 19.12
N GLY A 94 10.91 -2.93 17.98
CA GLY A 94 11.62 -4.16 17.63
C GLY A 94 11.17 -5.39 18.44
N SER A 95 10.05 -5.31 19.15
CA SER A 95 9.52 -6.41 19.98
C SER A 95 8.56 -7.35 19.25
N MET A 96 8.49 -7.25 17.92
CA MET A 96 7.71 -8.18 17.09
C MET A 96 8.09 -9.64 17.34
N ARG A 97 7.10 -10.52 17.28
CA ARG A 97 7.33 -11.96 17.39
C ARG A 97 8.18 -12.45 16.20
N PRO A 98 9.03 -13.48 16.38
CA PRO A 98 9.89 -14.00 15.32
C PRO A 98 9.14 -14.37 14.04
N GLU A 99 7.92 -14.90 14.15
CA GLU A 99 7.11 -15.27 12.99
C GLU A 99 6.60 -14.06 12.21
N THR A 100 6.30 -12.95 12.89
CA THR A 100 5.93 -11.68 12.25
C THR A 100 7.14 -11.06 11.57
N ASP A 101 8.31 -11.15 12.21
CA ASP A 101 9.58 -10.70 11.64
C ASP A 101 9.88 -11.41 10.31
N VAL A 102 9.69 -12.73 10.24
CA VAL A 102 9.84 -13.48 8.99
C VAL A 102 8.91 -12.94 7.90
N ILE A 103 7.69 -12.54 8.23
CA ILE A 103 6.73 -12.04 7.22
C ILE A 103 7.12 -10.64 6.74
N PHE A 104 7.55 -9.75 7.64
CA PHE A 104 7.73 -8.32 7.33
C PHE A 104 9.19 -7.91 7.03
N LYS A 105 10.19 -8.76 7.32
CA LYS A 105 11.62 -8.47 7.09
C LYS A 105 12.29 -9.34 6.00
N SER A 106 11.59 -10.28 5.37
CA SER A 106 12.19 -11.21 4.38
C SER A 106 12.38 -10.64 2.96
N TYR A 107 12.48 -9.31 2.78
CA TYR A 107 12.46 -8.67 1.45
C TYR A 107 13.51 -7.58 1.30
#